data_AF-A0A498HD18-F1
#
_entry.id   AF-A0A498HD18-F1
#
_cell.length_a   1.000
_cell.length_b   1.000
_cell.length_c   1.000
_cell.angle_alpha   90.00
_cell.angle_beta   90.00
_cell.angle_gamma   90.00
#
_symmetry.space_group_name_H-M   'P 1'
#
loop_
_entity.id
_entity.type
_entity.pdbx_description
1 polymer ?
#
loop_
_entity_poly.entity_id
_entity_poly.type
_entity_poly.pdbx_seq_one_letter_code
_entity_poly.pdbx_strand_id
1 'polypeptide(L)'
;MDLITSPQSNPKTHHCFRLRRTFLRPGRPVLGLRPLPQSSKLLTFDHCNSKQSQPNKFLTSRKLFSLFLTNSNRKASAISTNAELSEALEPELTETGEYKFKRILLSDVIVKRPKNVFMGRKWIPMDVATAGVVVAMHLLSLFAPFQFNWGAFGVAMALYVVTGLFGITLSFHRNLSHKSFKLPKFLEYLFAYCGSQALQGSPIDWVSVHRYHHQFCDSEKDPHSPIEGFWYSHMSWLFDTNSVNERCGGSNNAGDLEKQPFYQLLHKTYIAHPIALGLVLYAMGGFPFLVWGMGVRTIWVYHITWLVNSACHVWGNRAWNTGDLWVAILAFGEGWHNNHHAFEYSARHGLKWWQLDMTWYVVRFLQAIGLATDLSGENEASPPHQPAITDSTRAHWLRGQQCLAKTGLPVWMLGLGVDQLRADMNRLLAMLFHQGVLDEQFLQLQQLQDESSPNFVSEVVNIYFHESEKLLRNLRGLLMDREFSDYKKMGTHLNQFMGSSSSIGAKRIRNVCVAFRAASEHNNRAGCLRALELLEHEYCYLKNKLHELFQIQQQRVLAAGVRYPMQNN
;
A
#
# COMPACT_ATOMS: atom_id res chain seq x y z
N MET A 1 -38.75 63.83 3.72
CA MET A 1 -37.61 64.17 4.58
C MET A 1 -36.55 63.10 4.33
N ASP A 2 -35.97 63.09 3.13
CA ASP A 2 -34.76 63.83 2.68
C ASP A 2 -33.57 62.87 2.77
N LEU A 3 -33.18 62.23 1.66
CA LEU A 3 -32.16 62.69 0.70
C LEU A 3 -30.81 62.97 1.36
N ILE A 4 -29.81 62.12 1.07
CA ILE A 4 -28.50 62.50 0.50
C ILE A 4 -27.86 61.23 -0.13
N THR A 5 -27.41 61.40 -1.36
CA THR A 5 -26.93 60.37 -2.31
C THR A 5 -25.45 60.59 -2.69
N SER A 6 -24.70 59.48 -2.77
CA SER A 6 -23.54 59.18 -3.65
C SER A 6 -22.16 59.85 -3.39
N PRO A 7 -21.02 59.36 -3.97
CA PRO A 7 -20.83 58.19 -4.85
C PRO A 7 -19.62 57.26 -4.50
N GLN A 8 -19.59 56.11 -5.20
CA GLN A 8 -18.51 55.10 -5.22
C GLN A 8 -17.36 55.48 -6.17
N SER A 9 -16.13 55.09 -5.81
CA SER A 9 -14.91 55.24 -6.64
C SER A 9 -14.50 53.93 -7.33
N ASN A 10 -14.24 54.03 -8.64
CA ASN A 10 -13.86 53.01 -9.64
C ASN A 10 -12.71 52.04 -9.27
N PRO A 11 -12.75 50.78 -9.78
CA PRO A 11 -11.56 49.99 -10.08
C PRO A 11 -11.15 50.11 -11.57
N LYS A 12 -9.84 50.19 -11.83
CA LYS A 12 -9.26 50.21 -13.19
C LYS A 12 -9.10 48.78 -13.75
N THR A 13 -9.48 48.63 -15.02
CA THR A 13 -9.41 47.45 -15.90
C THR A 13 -8.04 47.25 -16.57
N HIS A 14 -7.86 46.06 -17.18
CA HIS A 14 -7.16 45.71 -18.45
C HIS A 14 -6.46 44.33 -18.29
N HIS A 15 -6.43 43.35 -19.20
CA HIS A 15 -7.08 43.05 -20.48
C HIS A 15 -6.93 41.53 -20.70
N CYS A 16 -7.96 40.88 -21.24
CA CYS A 16 -7.95 39.47 -21.64
C CYS A 16 -7.57 39.36 -23.13
N PHE A 17 -6.59 38.53 -23.48
CA PHE A 17 -6.34 38.11 -24.87
C PHE A 17 -6.55 36.61 -25.01
N ARG A 18 -7.43 36.26 -25.95
CA ARG A 18 -7.84 34.92 -26.36
C ARG A 18 -7.10 34.60 -27.67
N LEU A 19 -6.35 33.50 -27.74
CA LEU A 19 -5.84 32.98 -29.02
C LEU A 19 -6.09 31.48 -29.15
N ARG A 20 -6.80 31.16 -30.25
CA ARG A 20 -7.10 29.83 -30.79
C ARG A 20 -5.81 29.05 -31.08
N ARG A 21 -5.81 27.74 -30.82
CA ARG A 21 -4.95 26.78 -31.52
C ARG A 21 -5.81 25.83 -32.35
N THR A 22 -5.62 25.90 -33.66
CA THR A 22 -6.22 25.05 -34.69
C THR A 22 -5.45 23.73 -34.81
N PHE A 23 -6.21 22.64 -34.99
CA PHE A 23 -5.75 21.32 -35.40
C PHE A 23 -5.27 21.33 -36.87
N LEU A 24 -4.20 20.59 -37.17
CA LEU A 24 -3.92 20.03 -38.50
C LEU A 24 -3.20 18.68 -38.37
N ARG A 25 -3.59 17.73 -39.24
CA ARG A 25 -3.04 16.37 -39.47
C ARG A 25 -2.96 16.17 -41.01
N PRO A 26 -2.41 15.06 -41.56
CA PRO A 26 -1.09 14.94 -42.22
C PRO A 26 -1.11 14.76 -43.77
N GLY A 27 0.06 14.87 -44.44
CA GLY A 27 0.29 14.48 -45.86
C GLY A 27 1.78 14.52 -46.29
N ARG A 28 2.26 13.47 -47.00
CA ARG A 28 3.63 13.18 -47.52
C ARG A 28 3.91 13.84 -48.93
N PRO A 29 4.97 13.48 -49.70
CA PRO A 29 6.46 13.52 -49.54
C PRO A 29 7.17 14.27 -50.71
N VAL A 30 8.53 14.37 -50.73
CA VAL A 30 9.46 14.12 -51.90
C VAL A 30 10.89 14.70 -51.72
N LEU A 31 11.88 13.80 -51.96
CA LEU A 31 13.32 13.80 -52.35
C LEU A 31 14.30 15.01 -52.23
N GLY A 32 15.56 14.68 -51.87
CA GLY A 32 16.78 15.24 -52.51
C GLY A 32 18.12 15.30 -51.73
N LEU A 33 18.88 14.19 -51.64
CA LEU A 33 20.37 13.97 -51.62
C LEU A 33 21.35 15.18 -51.43
N ARG A 34 22.44 15.19 -50.61
CA ARG A 34 23.72 14.40 -50.61
C ARG A 34 24.69 14.86 -49.44
N PRO A 35 25.95 14.36 -49.22
CA PRO A 35 26.46 13.89 -47.91
C PRO A 35 27.78 14.50 -47.33
N LEU A 36 28.07 14.18 -46.04
CA LEU A 36 29.34 13.98 -45.26
C LEU A 36 30.64 14.80 -45.53
N PRO A 37 31.45 15.08 -44.47
CA PRO A 37 32.58 14.17 -44.17
C PRO A 37 32.88 13.91 -42.68
N GLN A 38 33.54 12.77 -42.44
CA GLN A 38 34.20 12.30 -41.23
C GLN A 38 35.52 13.07 -40.97
N SER A 39 35.90 13.25 -39.71
CA SER A 39 37.32 13.25 -39.33
C SER A 39 37.52 12.71 -37.91
N SER A 40 38.24 11.60 -37.85
CA SER A 40 38.83 10.94 -36.68
C SER A 40 40.02 11.72 -36.13
N LYS A 41 40.16 11.84 -34.79
CA LYS A 41 41.46 11.79 -34.10
C LYS A 41 41.33 11.15 -32.71
N LEU A 42 41.95 9.98 -32.62
CA LEU A 42 42.37 9.25 -31.42
C LEU A 42 43.65 9.91 -30.88
N LEU A 43 43.85 9.97 -29.56
CA LEU A 43 45.18 9.88 -28.91
C LEU A 43 45.02 9.57 -27.42
N THR A 44 45.78 8.57 -26.99
CA THR A 44 45.93 7.94 -25.68
C THR A 44 47.09 8.53 -24.86
N PHE A 45 47.28 7.98 -23.64
CA PHE A 45 48.39 8.11 -22.66
C PHE A 45 48.22 9.25 -21.63
N ASP A 46 48.62 9.15 -20.35
CA ASP A 46 49.37 8.11 -19.64
C ASP A 46 49.16 8.20 -18.11
N HIS A 47 49.59 7.14 -17.43
CA HIS A 47 49.64 6.95 -15.99
C HIS A 47 50.85 7.69 -15.37
N CYS A 48 50.70 8.42 -14.25
CA CYS A 48 51.79 8.53 -13.27
C CYS A 48 51.30 9.00 -11.89
N ASN A 49 51.99 8.47 -10.87
CA ASN A 49 51.62 8.45 -9.46
C ASN A 49 52.64 9.29 -8.64
N SER A 50 52.23 9.65 -7.43
CA SER A 50 53.06 9.85 -6.22
C SER A 50 53.32 11.26 -5.64
N LYS A 51 53.17 11.27 -4.29
CA LYS A 51 53.77 12.08 -3.21
C LYS A 51 53.16 13.47 -2.92
N GLN A 52 52.34 13.64 -1.88
CA GLN A 52 52.60 13.61 -0.42
C GLN A 52 53.11 14.97 0.12
N SER A 53 52.23 15.74 0.76
CA SER A 53 52.57 16.60 1.91
C SER A 53 51.33 16.83 2.81
N GLN A 54 51.51 16.52 4.09
CA GLN A 54 50.72 16.95 5.26
C GLN A 54 51.73 17.69 6.17
N PRO A 55 51.35 18.70 6.97
CA PRO A 55 50.64 18.50 8.27
C PRO A 55 49.66 19.69 8.59
N ASN A 56 48.79 19.76 9.61
CA ASN A 56 48.77 19.28 10.99
C ASN A 56 47.30 19.20 11.52
N LYS A 57 46.96 18.05 12.09
CA LYS A 57 46.46 17.83 13.46
C LYS A 57 45.42 18.79 14.06
N PHE A 58 44.22 18.23 14.31
CA PHE A 58 43.55 18.30 15.62
C PHE A 58 42.95 16.91 15.97
N LEU A 59 43.45 16.34 17.08
CA LEU A 59 42.88 15.21 17.84
C LEU A 59 41.60 15.70 18.55
N THR A 60 40.54 14.96 18.92
CA THR A 60 40.24 13.53 19.18
C THR A 60 38.71 13.43 19.38
N SER A 61 38.02 12.36 18.95
CA SER A 61 37.48 11.34 19.87
C SER A 61 37.02 10.13 19.05
N ARG A 62 37.87 9.09 18.97
CA ARG A 62 37.57 7.80 18.30
C ARG A 62 37.95 6.59 19.17
N LYS A 63 38.08 6.78 20.48
CA LYS A 63 38.65 5.79 21.41
C LYS A 63 37.60 5.01 22.24
N LEU A 64 36.42 4.75 21.68
CA LEU A 64 35.40 3.92 22.36
C LEU A 64 34.75 2.83 21.48
N PHE A 65 35.32 2.50 20.32
CA PHE A 65 34.70 1.54 19.39
C PHE A 65 35.66 0.47 18.83
N SER A 66 36.70 0.09 19.59
CA SER A 66 37.58 -1.03 19.22
C SER A 66 37.55 -2.11 20.30
N LEU A 67 36.53 -2.97 20.27
CA LEU A 67 36.64 -4.36 20.66
C LEU A 67 35.52 -5.12 19.95
N PHE A 68 35.87 -6.24 19.32
CA PHE A 68 35.07 -7.05 18.40
C PHE A 68 34.96 -6.53 16.96
N LEU A 69 36.04 -6.70 16.19
CA LEU A 69 35.99 -7.24 14.82
C LEU A 69 37.43 -7.44 14.30
N THR A 70 38.02 -8.58 14.68
CA THR A 70 39.10 -9.21 13.91
C THR A 70 38.91 -10.72 13.98
N ASN A 71 38.44 -11.33 12.90
CA ASN A 71 39.28 -12.37 12.31
C ASN A 71 39.06 -12.49 10.81
N SER A 72 40.15 -12.27 10.10
CA SER A 72 40.34 -12.57 8.69
C SER A 72 40.60 -14.05 8.55
N ASN A 73 39.94 -14.72 7.60
CA ASN A 73 40.65 -15.67 6.76
C ASN A 73 39.93 -15.85 5.43
N ARG A 74 40.52 -15.23 4.39
CA ARG A 74 40.38 -15.68 3.01
C ARG A 74 41.22 -16.94 2.83
N LYS A 75 40.60 -18.04 2.38
CA LYS A 75 41.25 -19.01 1.49
C LYS A 75 40.24 -19.44 0.43
N ALA A 76 40.63 -19.23 -0.82
CA ALA A 76 40.03 -19.88 -1.96
C ALA A 76 40.47 -21.37 -1.99
N SER A 77 39.53 -22.26 -2.28
CA SER A 77 39.73 -23.69 -2.60
C SER A 77 38.41 -24.17 -3.21
N ALA A 78 38.33 -24.25 -4.53
CA ALA A 78 38.39 -25.51 -5.29
C ALA A 78 37.12 -26.36 -5.16
N ILE A 79 36.51 -26.57 -6.33
CA ILE A 79 35.36 -27.44 -6.60
C ILE A 79 35.65 -28.86 -6.13
N SER A 80 34.75 -29.44 -5.36
CA SER A 80 34.58 -30.88 -5.20
C SER A 80 33.11 -31.17 -4.96
N THR A 81 32.50 -31.82 -5.95
CA THR A 81 31.22 -32.49 -5.89
C THR A 81 31.23 -33.54 -4.77
N ASN A 82 30.19 -33.58 -3.94
CA ASN A 82 29.47 -34.81 -3.62
C ASN A 82 28.15 -34.48 -2.93
N ALA A 83 27.13 -35.18 -3.41
CA ALA A 83 25.77 -35.14 -2.95
C ALA A 83 25.66 -35.62 -1.50
N GLU A 84 24.92 -34.87 -0.69
CA GLU A 84 24.17 -35.42 0.42
C GLU A 84 22.91 -34.55 0.56
N LEU A 85 21.85 -35.09 -0.04
CA LEU A 85 20.52 -34.53 -0.11
C LEU A 85 19.92 -34.57 1.29
N SER A 86 20.02 -33.46 2.04
CA SER A 86 19.23 -33.31 3.26
C SER A 86 17.78 -33.14 2.83
N GLU A 87 17.02 -34.21 3.03
CA GLU A 87 15.58 -34.38 2.86
C GLU A 87 14.81 -33.16 3.41
N ALA A 88 14.55 -32.20 2.53
CA ALA A 88 13.56 -31.17 2.76
C ALA A 88 12.22 -31.87 2.63
N LEU A 89 11.43 -31.92 3.71
CA LEU A 89 10.09 -32.51 3.75
C LEU A 89 9.28 -32.01 2.54
N GLU A 90 9.19 -32.83 1.50
CA GLU A 90 8.26 -32.61 0.40
C GLU A 90 6.82 -32.81 0.91
N PRO A 91 5.83 -32.09 0.37
CA PRO A 91 4.45 -32.32 0.71
C PRO A 91 4.04 -33.76 0.35
N GLU A 92 3.46 -34.47 1.31
CA GLU A 92 2.98 -35.85 1.18
C GLU A 92 1.95 -35.96 0.05
N LEU A 93 2.30 -36.68 -1.03
CA LEU A 93 1.44 -36.98 -2.17
C LEU A 93 0.38 -38.01 -1.75
N THR A 94 -0.91 -37.66 -1.85
CA THR A 94 -1.98 -38.67 -1.87
C THR A 94 -2.06 -39.30 -3.27
N GLU A 95 -2.45 -40.58 -3.34
CA GLU A 95 -2.56 -41.42 -4.56
C GLU A 95 -3.41 -40.83 -5.72
N THR A 96 -4.02 -39.66 -5.54
CA THR A 96 -4.88 -38.98 -6.52
C THR A 96 -4.30 -37.67 -7.10
N GLY A 97 -3.08 -37.26 -6.74
CA GLY A 97 -2.40 -36.14 -7.41
C GLY A 97 -2.94 -34.73 -7.12
N GLU A 98 -3.77 -34.54 -6.08
CA GLU A 98 -4.18 -33.21 -5.61
C GLU A 98 -3.26 -32.70 -4.48
N TYR A 99 -2.70 -31.50 -4.66
CA TYR A 99 -1.98 -30.78 -3.59
C TYR A 99 -2.93 -30.48 -2.43
N LYS A 100 -2.67 -31.02 -1.24
CA LYS A 100 -3.50 -30.79 -0.04
C LYS A 100 -3.20 -29.41 0.55
N PHE A 101 -3.72 -28.36 -0.05
CA PHE A 101 -3.62 -27.01 0.49
C PHE A 101 -4.46 -26.88 1.77
N LYS A 102 -3.84 -26.45 2.88
CA LYS A 102 -4.53 -26.28 4.17
C LYS A 102 -5.10 -24.85 4.25
N ARG A 103 -6.39 -24.73 4.55
CA ARG A 103 -7.01 -23.43 4.87
C ARG A 103 -6.63 -22.99 6.28
N ILE A 104 -6.48 -21.68 6.48
CA ILE A 104 -6.37 -21.13 7.84
C ILE A 104 -7.73 -21.31 8.54
N LEU A 105 -7.69 -21.63 9.83
CA LEU A 105 -8.88 -21.88 10.64
C LEU A 105 -9.87 -20.73 10.53
N LEU A 106 -11.14 -21.03 10.20
CA LEU A 106 -12.22 -20.05 10.03
C LEU A 106 -11.97 -18.98 8.96
N SER A 107 -11.16 -19.29 7.93
CA SER A 107 -10.81 -18.35 6.85
C SER A 107 -10.86 -19.00 5.47
N ASP A 108 -11.07 -18.18 4.43
CA ASP A 108 -10.95 -18.57 3.03
C ASP A 108 -9.50 -18.52 2.51
N VAL A 109 -8.55 -18.05 3.31
CA VAL A 109 -7.14 -18.01 2.93
C VAL A 109 -6.56 -19.43 2.89
N ILE A 110 -6.08 -19.80 1.71
CA ILE A 110 -5.42 -21.06 1.44
C ILE A 110 -3.91 -20.91 1.63
N VAL A 111 -3.32 -21.70 2.52
CA VAL A 111 -1.86 -21.74 2.71
C VAL A 111 -1.25 -22.50 1.54
N LYS A 112 -0.56 -21.77 0.66
CA LYS A 112 0.04 -22.32 -0.56
C LYS A 112 1.44 -22.87 -0.33
N ARG A 113 2.19 -22.26 0.58
CA ARG A 113 3.58 -22.62 0.89
C ARG A 113 3.85 -22.41 2.38
N PRO A 114 3.60 -23.41 3.24
CA PRO A 114 3.94 -23.29 4.65
C PRO A 114 5.46 -23.13 4.78
N LYS A 115 5.89 -22.05 5.43
CA LYS A 115 7.31 -21.75 5.59
C LYS A 115 7.76 -22.07 7.01
N ASN A 116 8.74 -22.98 7.15
CA ASN A 116 9.37 -23.26 8.43
C ASN A 116 10.50 -22.25 8.68
N VAL A 117 10.23 -21.24 9.51
CA VAL A 117 11.20 -20.17 9.79
C VAL A 117 12.24 -20.57 10.83
N PHE A 118 11.96 -21.56 11.69
CA PHE A 118 12.81 -21.84 12.83
C PHE A 118 13.82 -22.97 12.57
N MET A 119 13.45 -23.97 11.76
CA MET A 119 14.25 -25.17 11.53
C MET A 119 14.73 -25.26 10.08
N GLY A 120 15.84 -25.98 9.85
CA GLY A 120 16.30 -26.31 8.49
C GLY A 120 16.99 -25.19 7.71
N ARG A 121 17.27 -24.03 8.34
CA ARG A 121 18.02 -22.92 7.73
C ARG A 121 19.11 -22.38 8.64
N LYS A 122 20.11 -21.74 8.04
CA LYS A 122 21.17 -21.03 8.77
C LYS A 122 20.69 -19.63 9.18
N TRP A 123 20.68 -19.36 10.47
CA TRP A 123 20.35 -18.05 11.02
C TRP A 123 21.51 -17.08 10.81
N ILE A 124 21.19 -15.87 10.34
CA ILE A 124 22.19 -14.78 10.25
C ILE A 124 22.19 -13.97 11.55
N PRO A 125 23.25 -13.18 11.83
CA PRO A 125 23.33 -12.40 13.07
C PRO A 125 22.13 -11.47 13.32
N MET A 126 21.52 -10.93 12.25
CA MET A 126 20.32 -10.10 12.37
C MET A 126 19.10 -10.91 12.85
N ASP A 127 18.90 -12.13 12.35
CA ASP A 127 17.80 -13.00 12.81
C ASP A 127 17.93 -13.29 14.31
N VAL A 128 19.15 -13.59 14.76
CA VAL A 128 19.45 -13.86 16.17
C VAL A 128 19.24 -12.61 17.01
N ALA A 129 19.63 -11.44 16.53
CA ALA A 129 19.41 -10.17 17.22
C ALA A 129 17.92 -9.85 17.35
N THR A 130 17.15 -9.97 16.26
CA THR A 130 15.70 -9.75 16.26
C THR A 130 14.98 -10.72 17.19
N ALA A 131 15.30 -12.02 17.12
CA ALA A 131 14.74 -13.01 18.03
C ALA A 131 15.13 -12.73 19.49
N GLY A 132 16.38 -12.34 19.74
CA GLY A 132 16.86 -11.96 21.08
C GLY A 132 16.07 -10.79 21.66
N VAL A 133 15.82 -9.73 20.88
CA VAL A 133 15.02 -8.57 21.31
C VAL A 133 13.58 -8.97 21.57
N VAL A 134 12.94 -9.71 20.65
CA VAL A 134 11.56 -10.15 20.82
C VAL A 134 11.43 -11.01 22.08
N VAL A 135 12.29 -12.02 22.25
CA VAL A 135 12.29 -12.89 23.45
C VAL A 135 12.57 -12.10 24.71
N ALA A 136 13.54 -11.17 24.71
CA ALA A 136 13.85 -10.35 25.88
C ALA A 136 12.66 -9.48 26.32
N MET A 137 11.94 -8.86 25.38
CA MET A 137 10.73 -8.10 25.71
C MET A 137 9.64 -9.01 26.28
N HIS A 138 9.43 -10.20 25.69
CA HIS A 138 8.50 -11.22 26.19
C HIS A 138 8.83 -11.65 27.62
N LEU A 139 10.08 -12.02 27.90
CA LEU A 139 10.53 -12.38 29.24
C LEU A 139 10.37 -11.22 30.23
N LEU A 140 10.70 -9.99 29.82
CA LEU A 140 10.53 -8.80 30.66
C LEU A 140 9.07 -8.59 31.06
N SER A 141 8.12 -8.85 30.15
CA SER A 141 6.69 -8.71 30.46
C SER A 141 6.14 -9.75 31.44
N LEU A 142 6.79 -10.92 31.57
CA LEU A 142 6.37 -11.94 32.52
C LEU A 142 6.48 -11.47 33.97
N PHE A 143 7.30 -10.43 34.23
CA PHE A 143 7.41 -9.79 35.54
C PHE A 143 6.23 -8.86 35.87
N ALA A 144 5.32 -8.59 34.92
CA ALA A 144 4.24 -7.62 35.08
C ALA A 144 3.34 -7.83 36.31
N PRO A 145 2.90 -9.06 36.66
CA PRO A 145 2.07 -9.28 37.86
C PRO A 145 2.79 -8.90 39.16
N PHE A 146 4.12 -9.03 39.20
CA PHE A 146 4.93 -8.77 40.38
C PHE A 146 5.41 -7.33 40.48
N GLN A 147 5.30 -6.56 39.39
CA GLN A 147 5.87 -5.22 39.27
C GLN A 147 4.79 -4.19 38.90
N PHE A 148 3.53 -4.46 39.19
CA PHE A 148 2.43 -3.54 38.93
C PHE A 148 2.41 -2.39 39.94
N ASN A 149 2.28 -1.17 39.41
CA ASN A 149 1.78 -0.02 40.15
C ASN A 149 1.13 0.97 39.17
N TRP A 150 0.28 1.86 39.69
CA TRP A 150 -0.48 2.81 38.87
C TRP A 150 0.40 3.77 38.07
N GLY A 151 1.56 4.16 38.59
CA GLY A 151 2.52 5.02 37.87
C GLY A 151 3.12 4.32 36.66
N ALA A 152 3.60 3.09 36.84
CA ALA A 152 4.16 2.25 35.78
C ALA A 152 3.12 1.93 34.70
N PHE A 153 1.89 1.61 35.11
CA PHE A 153 0.76 1.41 34.20
C PHE A 153 0.42 2.69 33.41
N GLY A 154 0.34 3.83 34.10
CA GLY A 154 0.07 5.12 33.46
C GLY A 154 1.12 5.49 32.41
N VAL A 155 2.41 5.29 32.73
CA VAL A 155 3.51 5.50 31.78
C VAL A 155 3.43 4.53 30.60
N ALA A 156 3.11 3.27 30.83
CA ALA A 156 2.92 2.30 29.75
C ALA A 156 1.77 2.70 28.82
N MET A 157 0.64 3.17 29.37
CA MET A 157 -0.49 3.64 28.58
C MET A 157 -0.16 4.92 27.78
N ALA A 158 0.54 5.86 28.41
CA ALA A 158 1.01 7.06 27.72
C ALA A 158 1.96 6.72 26.57
N LEU A 159 2.94 5.84 26.82
CA LEU A 159 3.85 5.37 25.78
C LEU A 159 3.15 4.57 24.70
N TYR A 160 2.12 3.77 25.01
CA TYR A 160 1.31 3.09 24.02
C TYR A 160 0.66 4.06 23.03
N VAL A 161 0.11 5.18 23.52
CA VAL A 161 -0.42 6.24 22.65
C VAL A 161 0.72 6.94 21.88
N VAL A 162 1.82 7.31 22.55
CA VAL A 162 2.95 7.99 21.90
C VAL A 162 3.57 7.15 20.79
N THR A 163 3.88 5.88 21.05
CA THR A 163 4.55 5.01 20.08
C THR A 163 3.57 4.40 19.09
N GLY A 164 2.35 4.05 19.51
CA GLY A 164 1.34 3.42 18.66
C GLY A 164 0.58 4.43 17.80
N LEU A 165 -0.22 5.30 18.43
CA LEU A 165 -1.04 6.30 17.73
C LEU A 165 -0.17 7.28 16.95
N PHE A 166 0.72 8.01 17.62
CA PHE A 166 1.52 9.05 16.96
C PHE A 166 2.69 8.46 16.15
N GLY A 167 3.35 7.43 16.68
CA GLY A 167 4.54 6.85 16.05
C GLY A 167 4.23 5.93 14.86
N ILE A 168 3.51 4.83 15.09
CA ILE A 168 3.23 3.85 14.05
C ILE A 168 2.13 4.33 13.11
N THR A 169 0.93 4.63 13.63
CA THR A 169 -0.24 4.86 12.77
C THR A 169 -0.21 6.23 12.06
N LEU A 170 0.00 7.31 12.80
CA LEU A 170 0.05 8.66 12.23
C LEU A 170 1.31 8.83 11.36
N SER A 171 2.49 8.52 11.91
CA SER A 171 3.77 8.77 11.24
C SER A 171 4.15 7.68 10.26
N PHE A 172 4.60 6.51 10.74
CA PHE A 172 5.19 5.50 9.84
C PHE A 172 4.20 5.06 8.76
N HIS A 173 2.93 4.84 9.14
CA HIS A 173 1.92 4.36 8.23
C HIS A 173 1.36 5.46 7.32
N ARG A 174 0.53 6.38 7.84
CA ARG A 174 -0.22 7.33 6.99
C ARG A 174 0.66 8.45 6.42
N ASN A 175 1.55 9.02 7.23
CA ASN A 175 2.38 10.14 6.78
C ASN A 175 3.57 9.70 5.91
N LEU A 176 4.39 8.75 6.37
CA LEU A 176 5.63 8.37 5.71
C LEU A 176 5.43 7.33 4.61
N SER A 177 4.69 6.24 4.86
CA SER A 177 4.47 5.21 3.84
C SER A 177 3.51 5.69 2.76
N HIS A 178 2.32 6.17 3.15
CA HIS A 178 1.24 6.50 2.22
C HIS A 178 1.19 7.96 1.78
N LYS A 179 1.91 8.87 2.46
CA LYS A 179 1.92 10.30 2.12
C LYS A 179 0.51 10.89 2.04
N SER A 180 -0.36 10.45 2.94
CA SER A 180 -1.77 10.82 2.96
C SER A 180 -2.00 12.28 3.33
N PHE A 181 -1.02 12.93 3.94
CA PHE A 181 -0.99 14.34 4.30
C PHE A 181 0.45 14.80 4.51
N LYS A 182 0.67 16.11 4.53
CA LYS A 182 1.97 16.73 4.86
C LYS A 182 1.94 17.36 6.24
N LEU A 183 3.08 17.31 6.92
CA LEU A 183 3.32 17.99 8.19
C LEU A 183 4.55 18.92 8.08
N PRO A 184 4.64 19.99 8.89
CA PRO A 184 5.88 20.68 9.14
C PRO A 184 6.97 19.69 9.56
N LYS A 185 8.18 19.88 9.05
CA LYS A 185 9.29 18.92 9.25
C LYS A 185 9.60 18.63 10.71
N PHE A 186 9.42 19.59 11.62
CA PHE A 186 9.64 19.35 13.05
C PHE A 186 8.63 18.33 13.63
N LEU A 187 7.36 18.36 13.19
CA LEU A 187 6.34 17.40 13.62
C LEU A 187 6.53 16.05 12.93
N GLU A 188 6.82 16.06 11.63
CA GLU A 188 7.15 14.85 10.87
C GLU A 188 8.28 14.07 11.57
N TYR A 189 9.35 14.77 11.94
CA TYR A 189 10.49 14.18 12.65
C TYR A 189 10.16 13.78 14.09
N LEU A 190 9.39 14.60 14.82
CA LEU A 190 8.96 14.27 16.18
C LEU A 190 8.16 12.98 16.21
N PHE A 191 7.13 12.86 15.36
CA PHE A 191 6.29 11.67 15.33
C PHE A 191 7.05 10.45 14.80
N ALA A 192 7.96 10.63 13.84
CA ALA A 192 8.83 9.54 13.42
C ALA A 192 9.79 9.07 14.52
N TYR A 193 10.28 9.98 15.35
CA TYR A 193 11.07 9.64 16.53
C TYR A 193 10.24 8.85 17.55
N CYS A 194 8.98 9.25 17.80
CA CYS A 194 8.05 8.46 18.61
C CYS A 194 7.86 7.04 18.05
N GLY A 195 7.75 6.88 16.73
CA GLY A 195 7.66 5.57 16.07
C GLY A 195 8.91 4.70 16.28
N SER A 196 10.10 5.30 16.30
CA SER A 196 11.34 4.55 16.57
C SER A 196 11.40 3.91 17.96
N GLN A 197 10.61 4.43 18.92
CA GLN A 197 10.49 3.88 20.27
C GLN A 197 9.53 2.67 20.36
N ALA A 198 8.80 2.36 19.27
CA ALA A 198 7.92 1.20 19.20
C ALA A 198 8.67 -0.13 19.02
N LEU A 199 9.99 -0.10 18.78
CA LEU A 199 10.84 -1.27 18.53
C LEU A 199 10.41 -2.11 17.31
N GLN A 200 9.86 -1.50 16.25
CA GLN A 200 9.40 -2.21 15.03
C GLN A 200 10.33 -2.05 13.82
N GLY A 201 11.55 -1.55 14.02
CA GLY A 201 12.49 -1.21 12.96
C GLY A 201 12.64 0.30 12.81
N SER A 202 13.65 0.71 12.04
CA SER A 202 13.85 2.12 11.74
C SER A 202 12.74 2.64 10.80
N PRO A 203 12.51 3.97 10.71
CA PRO A 203 11.52 4.52 9.79
C PRO A 203 11.77 4.09 8.33
N ILE A 204 13.04 3.99 7.91
CA ILE A 204 13.39 3.60 6.54
C ILE A 204 12.99 2.14 6.28
N ASP A 205 13.35 1.23 7.20
CA ASP A 205 13.08 -0.20 7.02
C ASP A 205 11.58 -0.48 7.10
N TRP A 206 10.89 0.10 8.08
CA TRP A 206 9.45 -0.09 8.28
C TRP A 206 8.67 0.40 7.06
N VAL A 207 8.96 1.62 6.59
CA VAL A 207 8.29 2.19 5.42
C VAL A 207 8.59 1.38 4.15
N SER A 208 9.82 0.90 3.99
CA SER A 208 10.20 0.06 2.85
C SER A 208 9.37 -1.23 2.81
N VAL A 209 9.38 -2.00 3.90
CA VAL A 209 8.65 -3.26 4.03
C VAL A 209 7.15 -3.04 3.81
N HIS A 210 6.59 -1.99 4.40
CA HIS A 210 5.17 -1.67 4.27
C HIS A 210 4.76 -1.28 2.84
N ARG A 211 5.57 -0.48 2.14
CA ARG A 211 5.34 -0.14 0.74
C ARG A 211 5.40 -1.38 -0.17
N TYR A 212 6.32 -2.32 0.10
CA TYR A 212 6.37 -3.60 -0.62
C TYR A 212 5.16 -4.49 -0.35
N HIS A 213 4.68 -4.52 0.89
CA HIS A 213 3.43 -5.19 1.22
C HIS A 213 2.27 -4.63 0.41
N HIS A 214 2.08 -3.31 0.33
CA HIS A 214 1.02 -2.72 -0.49
C HIS A 214 1.16 -3.05 -1.98
N GLN A 215 2.38 -2.97 -2.50
CA GLN A 215 2.65 -3.26 -3.90
C GLN A 215 2.35 -4.73 -4.28
N PHE A 216 2.55 -5.65 -3.34
CA PHE A 216 2.49 -7.09 -3.60
C PHE A 216 1.52 -7.84 -2.67
N CYS A 217 0.53 -7.14 -2.12
CA CYS A 217 -0.35 -7.62 -1.05
C CYS A 217 -0.89 -9.03 -1.30
N ASP A 218 -0.83 -9.89 -0.29
CA ASP A 218 -1.32 -11.28 -0.32
C ASP A 218 -0.71 -12.13 -1.46
N SER A 219 0.47 -11.77 -1.98
CA SER A 219 1.19 -12.51 -3.01
C SER A 219 2.49 -13.13 -2.49
N GLU A 220 3.21 -13.88 -3.33
CA GLU A 220 4.51 -14.47 -2.97
C GLU A 220 5.61 -13.43 -2.72
N LYS A 221 5.43 -12.20 -3.24
CA LYS A 221 6.37 -11.09 -3.05
C LYS A 221 6.05 -10.24 -1.82
N ASP A 222 4.93 -10.48 -1.15
CA ASP A 222 4.61 -9.82 0.12
C ASP A 222 5.54 -10.35 1.23
N PRO A 223 6.28 -9.47 1.95
CA PRO A 223 7.22 -9.89 3.00
C PRO A 223 6.56 -10.65 4.15
N HIS A 224 5.25 -10.47 4.37
CA HIS A 224 4.50 -11.10 5.46
C HIS A 224 3.15 -11.63 5.01
N SER A 225 3.13 -12.23 3.81
CA SER A 225 1.93 -12.76 3.17
C SER A 225 1.19 -13.79 4.05
N PRO A 226 -0.14 -13.68 4.23
CA PRO A 226 -0.93 -14.69 4.95
C PRO A 226 -0.97 -16.04 4.21
N ILE A 227 -0.63 -16.09 2.91
CA ILE A 227 -0.61 -17.33 2.11
C ILE A 227 0.49 -18.31 2.54
N GLU A 228 1.44 -17.87 3.37
CA GLU A 228 2.49 -18.69 3.98
C GLU A 228 2.11 -19.15 5.40
N GLY A 229 0.98 -18.67 5.91
CA GLY A 229 0.38 -19.08 7.18
C GLY A 229 0.07 -17.91 8.11
N PHE A 230 -0.89 -18.14 9.02
CA PHE A 230 -1.27 -17.15 10.04
C PHE A 230 -0.08 -16.73 10.91
N TRP A 231 0.65 -17.69 11.48
CA TRP A 231 1.80 -17.38 12.34
C TRP A 231 2.97 -16.77 11.58
N TYR A 232 3.09 -17.05 10.28
CA TYR A 232 4.06 -16.40 9.42
C TYR A 232 3.76 -14.90 9.30
N SER A 233 2.56 -14.54 8.85
CA SER A 233 2.11 -13.14 8.72
C SER A 233 2.04 -12.40 10.06
N HIS A 234 1.73 -13.12 11.15
CA HIS A 234 1.67 -12.53 12.50
C HIS A 234 3.06 -12.13 13.01
N MET A 235 4.02 -13.06 13.05
CA MET A 235 5.30 -12.81 13.74
C MET A 235 6.51 -13.44 13.06
N SER A 236 6.39 -14.67 12.55
CA SER A 236 7.58 -15.43 12.18
C SER A 236 8.34 -14.84 11.00
N TRP A 237 7.69 -14.08 10.12
CA TRP A 237 8.36 -13.37 9.01
C TRP A 237 9.54 -12.49 9.48
N LEU A 238 9.47 -11.94 10.70
CA LEU A 238 10.51 -11.10 11.31
C LEU A 238 11.84 -11.83 11.52
N PHE A 239 11.80 -13.16 11.62
CA PHE A 239 12.99 -13.96 11.94
C PHE A 239 13.71 -14.49 10.69
N ASP A 240 13.25 -14.17 9.47
CA ASP A 240 13.89 -14.56 8.21
C ASP A 240 14.31 -13.33 7.39
N THR A 241 15.37 -12.65 7.85
CA THR A 241 15.86 -11.40 7.24
C THR A 241 16.22 -11.58 5.76
N ASN A 242 16.78 -12.74 5.38
CA ASN A 242 17.15 -13.00 3.99
C ASN A 242 15.93 -13.04 3.08
N SER A 243 14.85 -13.70 3.50
CA SER A 243 13.60 -13.72 2.74
C SER A 243 12.97 -12.34 2.58
N VAL A 244 12.99 -11.53 3.64
CA VAL A 244 12.47 -10.16 3.59
C VAL A 244 13.30 -9.33 2.60
N ASN A 245 14.63 -9.43 2.67
CA ASN A 245 15.54 -8.72 1.77
C ASN A 245 15.40 -9.15 0.31
N GLU A 246 15.19 -10.44 0.05
CA GLU A 246 14.99 -10.97 -1.32
C GLU A 246 13.68 -10.43 -1.93
N ARG A 247 12.60 -10.36 -1.14
CA ARG A 247 11.30 -9.86 -1.59
C ARG A 247 11.28 -8.35 -1.75
N CYS A 248 11.91 -7.64 -0.82
CA CYS A 248 11.94 -6.18 -0.80
C CYS A 248 13.08 -5.61 -1.67
N GLY A 249 14.07 -6.39 -2.10
CA GLY A 249 15.19 -5.85 -2.90
C GLY A 249 15.94 -4.68 -2.25
N GLY A 250 15.91 -4.55 -0.92
CA GLY A 250 16.47 -3.43 -0.15
C GLY A 250 15.48 -2.28 0.15
N SER A 251 16.00 -1.12 0.55
CA SER A 251 15.25 0.10 0.89
C SER A 251 15.03 1.05 -0.31
N ASN A 252 15.20 0.53 -1.54
CA ASN A 252 15.18 1.34 -2.76
C ASN A 252 13.83 2.05 -3.01
N ASN A 253 12.74 1.53 -2.46
CA ASN A 253 11.41 2.14 -2.52
C ASN A 253 11.19 3.25 -1.46
N ALA A 254 12.14 3.47 -0.54
CA ALA A 254 12.12 4.46 0.53
C ALA A 254 13.17 5.58 0.35
N GLY A 255 13.65 5.77 -0.89
CA GLY A 255 14.70 6.75 -1.21
C GLY A 255 14.36 8.22 -0.89
N ASP A 256 13.10 8.55 -0.64
CA ASP A 256 12.66 9.84 -0.12
C ASP A 256 13.04 10.08 1.35
N LEU A 257 13.09 9.02 2.16
CA LEU A 257 13.57 9.07 3.54
C LEU A 257 15.10 9.03 3.59
N GLU A 258 15.72 8.18 2.75
CA GLU A 258 17.17 8.02 2.70
C GLU A 258 17.90 9.32 2.35
N LYS A 259 17.28 10.22 1.60
CA LYS A 259 17.86 11.53 1.25
C LYS A 259 17.91 12.51 2.43
N GLN A 260 17.21 12.24 3.52
CA GLN A 260 17.09 13.16 4.65
C GLN A 260 18.06 12.76 5.79
N PRO A 261 18.95 13.66 6.25
CA PRO A 261 19.95 13.35 7.28
C PRO A 261 19.35 12.87 8.60
N PHE A 262 18.16 13.37 8.97
CA PHE A 262 17.45 12.96 10.18
C PHE A 262 17.15 11.45 10.17
N TYR A 263 16.57 10.94 9.08
CA TYR A 263 16.24 9.52 8.96
C TYR A 263 17.49 8.63 8.84
N GLN A 264 18.54 9.12 8.17
CA GLN A 264 19.83 8.41 8.15
C GLN A 264 20.45 8.29 9.55
N LEU A 265 20.40 9.37 10.35
CA LEU A 265 20.88 9.35 11.73
C LEU A 265 20.06 8.34 12.54
N LEU A 266 18.73 8.49 12.52
CA LEU A 266 17.81 7.65 13.26
C LEU A 266 17.93 6.16 12.89
N HIS A 267 18.17 5.85 11.61
CA HIS A 267 18.46 4.48 11.16
C HIS A 267 19.78 3.95 11.72
N LYS A 268 20.87 4.74 11.64
CA LYS A 268 22.20 4.34 12.15
C LYS A 268 22.24 4.18 13.68
N THR A 269 21.48 4.99 14.41
CA THR A 269 21.45 4.98 15.88
C THR A 269 20.21 4.32 16.45
N TYR A 270 19.43 3.61 15.63
CA TYR A 270 18.11 3.08 15.97
C TYR A 270 18.09 2.38 17.33
N ILE A 271 18.99 1.42 17.57
CA ILE A 271 19.03 0.63 18.82
C ILE A 271 19.34 1.49 20.05
N ALA A 272 20.09 2.59 19.90
CA ALA A 272 20.44 3.44 21.03
C ALA A 272 19.22 4.18 21.59
N HIS A 273 18.20 4.47 20.78
CA HIS A 273 17.05 5.27 21.20
C HIS A 273 16.09 4.52 22.15
N PRO A 274 15.68 3.26 21.88
CA PRO A 274 14.93 2.45 22.85
C PRO A 274 15.73 2.10 24.10
N ILE A 275 17.05 1.89 23.98
CA ILE A 275 17.91 1.68 25.16
C ILE A 275 17.90 2.93 26.05
N ALA A 276 18.07 4.12 25.45
CA ALA A 276 18.01 5.38 26.18
C ALA A 276 16.66 5.57 26.88
N LEU A 277 15.54 5.26 26.20
CA LEU A 277 14.22 5.30 26.81
C LEU A 277 14.12 4.32 28.00
N GLY A 278 14.61 3.09 27.86
CA GLY A 278 14.64 2.11 28.95
C GLY A 278 15.44 2.60 30.16
N LEU A 279 16.60 3.22 29.95
CA LEU A 279 17.41 3.81 31.02
C LEU A 279 16.69 4.97 31.72
N VAL A 280 16.03 5.84 30.96
CA VAL A 280 15.22 6.94 31.51
C VAL A 280 14.06 6.40 32.35
N LEU A 281 13.34 5.39 31.86
CA LEU A 281 12.24 4.77 32.59
C LEU A 281 12.72 4.13 33.90
N TYR A 282 13.85 3.43 33.85
CA TYR A 282 14.46 2.85 35.04
C TYR A 282 14.89 3.93 36.05
N ALA A 283 15.46 5.05 35.59
CA ALA A 283 15.81 6.17 36.46
C ALA A 283 14.58 6.84 37.09
N MET A 284 13.45 6.88 36.39
CA MET A 284 12.22 7.53 36.86
C MET A 284 11.43 6.70 37.88
N GLY A 285 11.37 5.38 37.70
CA GLY A 285 10.51 4.53 38.53
C GLY A 285 10.99 3.09 38.69
N GLY A 286 12.29 2.86 38.47
CA GLY A 286 12.95 1.59 38.68
C GLY A 286 12.46 0.48 37.76
N PHE A 287 12.62 -0.74 38.24
CA PHE A 287 12.25 -1.95 37.50
C PHE A 287 10.77 -2.01 37.09
N PRO A 288 9.79 -1.57 37.90
CA PRO A 288 8.38 -1.50 37.48
C PRO A 288 8.15 -0.69 36.19
N PHE A 289 8.78 0.48 36.07
CA PHE A 289 8.64 1.34 34.89
C PHE A 289 9.30 0.71 33.66
N LEU A 290 10.40 -0.02 33.85
CA LEU A 290 11.04 -0.78 32.79
C LEU A 290 10.14 -1.95 32.33
N VAL A 291 9.58 -2.72 33.27
CA VAL A 291 8.69 -3.86 32.97
C VAL A 291 7.44 -3.41 32.21
N TRP A 292 6.75 -2.39 32.71
CA TRP A 292 5.51 -1.92 32.09
C TRP A 292 5.75 -1.05 30.87
N GLY A 293 6.68 -0.08 30.98
CA GLY A 293 6.97 0.88 29.93
C GLY A 293 7.78 0.31 28.76
N MET A 294 8.63 -0.70 28.98
CA MET A 294 9.32 -1.42 27.90
C MET A 294 8.69 -2.78 27.63
N GLY A 295 8.63 -3.70 28.60
CA GLY A 295 8.15 -5.07 28.36
C GLY A 295 6.69 -5.14 27.90
N VAL A 296 5.76 -4.82 28.80
CA VAL A 296 4.31 -4.95 28.57
C VAL A 296 3.86 -4.08 27.40
N ARG A 297 4.22 -2.80 27.40
CA ARG A 297 3.83 -1.86 26.34
C ARG A 297 4.36 -2.26 24.97
N THR A 298 5.61 -2.74 24.86
CA THR A 298 6.16 -3.18 23.56
C THR A 298 5.42 -4.39 23.02
N ILE A 299 5.19 -5.42 23.84
CA ILE A 299 4.46 -6.63 23.41
C ILE A 299 3.02 -6.31 23.02
N TRP A 300 2.37 -5.45 23.82
CA TRP A 300 1.01 -4.99 23.52
C TRP A 300 0.95 -4.33 22.14
N VAL A 301 1.87 -3.40 21.86
CA VAL A 301 1.99 -2.74 20.56
C VAL A 301 2.34 -3.75 19.45
N TYR A 302 3.27 -4.68 19.69
CA TYR A 302 3.66 -5.72 18.74
C TYR A 302 2.47 -6.54 18.29
N HIS A 303 1.76 -7.20 19.21
CA HIS A 303 0.66 -8.08 18.83
C HIS A 303 -0.50 -7.32 18.19
N ILE A 304 -0.77 -6.07 18.60
CA ILE A 304 -1.77 -5.23 17.92
C ILE A 304 -1.36 -4.96 16.47
N THR A 305 -0.11 -4.53 16.22
CA THR A 305 0.37 -4.30 14.85
C THR A 305 0.39 -5.60 14.04
N TRP A 306 0.83 -6.70 14.64
CA TRP A 306 0.89 -8.01 14.01
C TRP A 306 -0.49 -8.57 13.68
N LEU A 307 -1.52 -8.25 14.48
CA LEU A 307 -2.92 -8.56 14.18
C LEU A 307 -3.40 -7.84 12.92
N VAL A 308 -2.93 -6.62 12.64
CA VAL A 308 -3.24 -5.93 11.37
C VAL A 308 -2.72 -6.74 10.18
N ASN A 309 -1.49 -7.26 10.25
CA ASN A 309 -0.89 -8.06 9.17
C ASN A 309 -1.54 -9.44 9.01
N SER A 310 -2.02 -10.01 10.11
CA SER A 310 -2.51 -11.39 10.15
C SER A 310 -4.03 -11.46 10.20
N ALA A 311 -4.64 -11.04 11.30
CA ALA A 311 -6.08 -11.13 11.49
C ALA A 311 -6.86 -10.33 10.43
N CYS A 312 -6.46 -9.08 10.13
CA CYS A 312 -7.18 -8.27 9.14
C CYS A 312 -6.97 -8.71 7.67
N HIS A 313 -6.02 -9.60 7.40
CA HIS A 313 -5.81 -10.22 6.08
C HIS A 313 -6.46 -11.61 5.95
N VAL A 314 -6.65 -12.29 7.08
CA VAL A 314 -7.14 -13.67 7.16
C VAL A 314 -8.62 -13.72 7.47
N TRP A 315 -9.11 -12.88 8.38
CA TRP A 315 -10.49 -12.83 8.82
C TRP A 315 -11.12 -11.47 8.47
N GLY A 316 -12.44 -11.47 8.26
CA GLY A 316 -13.19 -10.30 7.81
C GLY A 316 -13.65 -10.43 6.36
N ASN A 317 -14.77 -9.77 6.04
CA ASN A 317 -15.36 -9.84 4.70
C ASN A 317 -14.62 -8.90 3.73
N ARG A 318 -14.13 -9.45 2.61
CA ARG A 318 -13.37 -8.74 1.54
C ARG A 318 -14.24 -7.85 0.64
N ALA A 319 -15.29 -7.25 1.18
CA ALA A 319 -16.27 -6.46 0.43
C ALA A 319 -16.77 -5.22 1.21
N TRP A 320 -15.96 -4.64 2.10
CA TRP A 320 -16.27 -3.45 2.93
C TRP A 320 -17.23 -3.65 4.11
N ASN A 321 -16.99 -4.72 4.89
CA ASN A 321 -17.39 -4.82 6.28
C ASN A 321 -16.29 -5.59 7.04
N THR A 322 -15.31 -4.86 7.57
CA THR A 322 -14.23 -5.41 8.40
C THR A 322 -14.83 -5.87 9.72
N GLY A 323 -14.75 -7.17 9.97
CA GLY A 323 -15.15 -7.80 11.22
C GLY A 323 -14.14 -7.57 12.35
N ASP A 324 -13.26 -6.58 12.21
CA ASP A 324 -12.10 -6.37 13.07
C ASP A 324 -12.21 -5.07 13.89
N LEU A 325 -13.43 -4.66 14.28
CA LEU A 325 -13.69 -3.53 15.19
C LEU A 325 -12.75 -3.50 16.41
N TRP A 326 -12.45 -4.65 16.99
CA TRP A 326 -11.55 -4.87 18.12
C TRP A 326 -10.11 -4.47 17.77
N VAL A 327 -9.62 -4.89 16.60
CA VAL A 327 -8.30 -4.49 16.09
C VAL A 327 -8.33 -3.00 15.74
N ALA A 328 -9.43 -2.47 15.19
CA ALA A 328 -9.55 -1.05 14.89
C ALA A 328 -9.46 -0.18 16.15
N ILE A 329 -10.11 -0.58 17.25
CA ILE A 329 -10.03 0.15 18.53
C ILE A 329 -8.61 0.10 19.10
N LEU A 330 -8.01 -1.09 19.16
CA LEU A 330 -6.68 -1.29 19.74
C LEU A 330 -5.55 -0.73 18.85
N ALA A 331 -5.73 -0.72 17.54
CA ALA A 331 -4.77 -0.19 16.59
C ALA A 331 -5.16 1.22 16.11
N PHE A 332 -5.95 1.97 16.88
CA PHE A 332 -6.26 3.38 16.62
C PHE A 332 -6.92 3.70 15.25
N GLY A 333 -7.53 2.72 14.60
CA GLY A 333 -8.19 2.84 13.29
C GLY A 333 -7.60 1.91 12.22
N GLU A 334 -6.45 1.28 12.48
CA GLU A 334 -5.77 0.42 11.48
C GLU A 334 -6.49 -0.91 11.22
N GLY A 335 -7.42 -1.32 12.09
CA GLY A 335 -8.27 -2.50 11.85
C GLY A 335 -9.31 -2.30 10.74
N TRP A 336 -9.54 -1.08 10.23
CA TRP A 336 -10.30 -0.84 9.00
C TRP A 336 -9.45 -1.18 7.77
N HIS A 337 -8.78 -2.33 7.79
CA HIS A 337 -7.66 -2.63 6.92
C HIS A 337 -8.08 -2.89 5.47
N ASN A 338 -9.25 -3.53 5.27
CA ASN A 338 -9.84 -3.64 3.94
C ASN A 338 -10.10 -2.25 3.33
N ASN A 339 -10.50 -1.28 4.17
CA ASN A 339 -10.75 0.07 3.71
C ASN A 339 -9.46 0.77 3.26
N HIS A 340 -8.44 0.61 4.08
CA HIS A 340 -7.10 1.10 3.83
C HIS A 340 -6.53 0.54 2.52
N HIS A 341 -6.57 -0.77 2.32
CA HIS A 341 -6.03 -1.41 1.11
C HIS A 341 -6.67 -0.94 -0.20
N ALA A 342 -7.93 -0.51 -0.15
CA ALA A 342 -8.60 -0.03 -1.35
C ALA A 342 -8.51 1.49 -1.56
N PHE A 343 -8.27 2.26 -0.50
CA PHE A 343 -7.94 3.70 -0.57
C PHE A 343 -6.62 4.00 0.14
N GLU A 344 -5.52 3.41 -0.33
CA GLU A 344 -4.22 3.43 0.37
C GLU A 344 -3.64 4.83 0.62
N TYR A 345 -3.99 5.83 -0.20
CA TYR A 345 -3.54 7.22 0.00
C TYR A 345 -4.45 8.01 0.95
N SER A 346 -5.61 7.47 1.33
CA SER A 346 -6.56 8.15 2.21
C SER A 346 -6.00 8.26 3.63
N ALA A 347 -6.03 9.47 4.19
CA ALA A 347 -5.69 9.67 5.60
C ALA A 347 -6.76 9.11 6.56
N ARG A 348 -7.94 8.74 6.04
CA ARG A 348 -9.09 8.24 6.79
C ARG A 348 -9.34 6.78 6.42
N HIS A 349 -9.19 5.87 7.38
CA HIS A 349 -9.47 4.45 7.17
C HIS A 349 -10.91 4.10 7.59
N GLY A 350 -11.44 4.74 8.64
CA GLY A 350 -12.82 4.57 9.06
C GLY A 350 -13.80 5.38 8.21
N LEU A 351 -14.39 4.77 7.17
CA LEU A 351 -15.25 5.46 6.19
C LEU A 351 -16.70 5.66 6.69
N LYS A 352 -17.23 4.71 7.46
CA LYS A 352 -18.57 4.82 8.05
C LYS A 352 -18.52 5.60 9.36
N TRP A 353 -19.63 6.23 9.75
CA TRP A 353 -19.70 7.04 10.97
C TRP A 353 -19.42 6.25 12.26
N TRP A 354 -19.73 4.95 12.27
CA TRP A 354 -19.47 4.04 13.40
C TRP A 354 -18.06 3.44 13.39
N GLN A 355 -17.30 3.62 12.30
CA GLN A 355 -15.93 3.14 12.19
C GLN A 355 -14.99 4.12 12.89
N LEU A 356 -14.76 3.89 14.18
CA LEU A 356 -13.88 4.72 15.00
C LEU A 356 -12.44 4.68 14.46
N ASP A 357 -11.90 5.85 14.14
CA ASP A 357 -10.54 6.03 13.61
C ASP A 357 -9.87 7.18 14.39
N MET A 358 -9.18 6.82 15.46
CA MET A 358 -8.59 7.79 16.39
C MET A 358 -7.48 8.59 15.72
N THR A 359 -6.68 7.94 14.86
CA THR A 359 -5.63 8.59 14.09
C THR A 359 -6.20 9.62 13.14
N TRP A 360 -7.33 9.33 12.47
CA TRP A 360 -8.03 10.32 11.64
C TRP A 360 -8.47 11.55 12.43
N TYR A 361 -8.99 11.38 13.65
CA TYR A 361 -9.36 12.53 14.49
C TYR A 361 -8.15 13.38 14.86
N VAL A 362 -6.99 12.78 15.11
CA VAL A 362 -5.73 13.51 15.31
C VAL A 362 -5.34 14.27 14.05
N VAL A 363 -5.40 13.65 12.87
CA VAL A 363 -5.11 14.31 11.59
C VAL A 363 -6.03 15.51 11.37
N ARG A 364 -7.35 15.35 11.64
CA ARG A 364 -8.33 16.43 11.54
C ARG A 364 -8.08 17.57 12.51
N PHE A 365 -7.66 17.26 13.73
CA PHE A 365 -7.23 18.27 14.68
C PHE A 365 -6.01 19.04 14.17
N LEU A 366 -4.96 18.35 13.70
CA LEU A 366 -3.76 18.97 13.12
C LEU A 366 -4.09 19.82 11.89
N GLN A 367 -5.04 19.38 11.07
CA GLN A 367 -5.54 20.14 9.93
C GLN A 367 -6.27 21.42 10.38
N ALA A 368 -7.16 21.31 11.38
CA ALA A 368 -7.94 22.45 11.87
C ALA A 368 -7.06 23.57 12.42
N ILE A 369 -5.89 23.23 12.99
CA ILE A 369 -4.89 24.20 13.46
C ILE A 369 -3.83 24.55 12.40
N GLY A 370 -4.01 24.13 11.14
CA GLY A 370 -3.16 24.48 10.00
C GLY A 370 -1.81 23.76 9.94
N LEU A 371 -1.61 22.69 10.72
CA LEU A 371 -0.36 21.92 10.77
C LEU A 371 -0.39 20.71 9.82
N ALA A 372 -1.55 20.13 9.51
CA ALA A 372 -1.67 19.11 8.47
C ALA A 372 -2.22 19.74 7.18
N THR A 373 -1.51 19.57 6.07
CA THR A 373 -1.88 20.10 4.75
C THR A 373 -1.87 19.01 3.68
N ASP A 374 -2.37 19.33 2.48
CA ASP A 374 -2.38 18.43 1.33
C ASP A 374 -2.94 17.03 1.65
N LEU A 375 -4.13 17.00 2.26
CA LEU A 375 -4.83 15.76 2.57
C LEU A 375 -5.25 15.07 1.28
N SER A 376 -4.49 14.05 0.93
CA SER A 376 -4.84 13.07 -0.10
C SER A 376 -6.15 12.40 0.34
N GLY A 377 -7.26 12.80 -0.29
CA GLY A 377 -8.59 12.27 -0.01
C GLY A 377 -9.67 13.29 0.35
N GLU A 378 -9.40 14.55 0.67
CA GLU A 378 -10.54 15.48 0.96
C GLU A 378 -11.36 15.88 -0.27
N ASN A 379 -10.75 15.84 -1.46
CA ASN A 379 -11.45 16.03 -2.74
C ASN A 379 -12.12 14.74 -3.27
N GLU A 380 -11.85 13.58 -2.66
CA GLU A 380 -12.42 12.27 -3.06
C GLU A 380 -13.33 11.65 -1.99
N ALA A 381 -13.19 12.03 -0.71
CA ALA A 381 -13.90 11.45 0.44
C ALA A 381 -14.87 12.43 1.15
N SER A 382 -15.13 13.61 0.58
CA SER A 382 -16.19 14.52 1.03
C SER A 382 -17.41 14.46 0.09
N PRO A 383 -18.67 14.48 0.59
CA PRO A 383 -19.83 14.73 -0.27
C PRO A 383 -19.72 16.16 -0.84
N PRO A 384 -20.00 16.41 -2.13
CA PRO A 384 -19.80 17.74 -2.69
C PRO A 384 -20.82 18.70 -2.06
N HIS A 385 -20.37 19.91 -1.74
CA HIS A 385 -21.23 21.06 -1.50
C HIS A 385 -22.26 21.15 -2.63
N GLN A 386 -23.54 21.17 -2.25
CA GLN A 386 -24.67 21.33 -3.17
C GLN A 386 -24.53 22.66 -3.92
N PRO A 387 -24.63 22.69 -5.27
CA PRO A 387 -24.82 23.95 -5.98
C PRO A 387 -26.20 24.52 -5.61
N ALA A 388 -26.26 25.84 -5.41
CA ALA A 388 -27.47 26.57 -5.05
C ALA A 388 -28.65 26.20 -5.97
N ILE A 389 -29.70 25.61 -5.38
CA ILE A 389 -30.91 25.18 -6.06
C ILE A 389 -31.90 26.36 -6.06
N THR A 390 -32.42 26.70 -7.24
CA THR A 390 -33.37 27.79 -7.48
C THR A 390 -34.75 27.53 -6.83
N ASP A 391 -35.46 28.62 -6.52
CA ASP A 391 -36.67 28.73 -5.68
C ASP A 391 -37.91 27.88 -6.07
N SER A 392 -37.85 27.04 -7.09
CA SER A 392 -39.02 26.22 -7.49
C SER A 392 -39.20 24.94 -6.67
N THR A 393 -38.16 24.46 -5.97
CA THR A 393 -38.20 23.19 -5.20
C THR A 393 -38.66 23.37 -3.75
N ARG A 394 -38.69 24.60 -3.24
CA ARG A 394 -39.12 24.93 -1.86
C ARG A 394 -40.62 24.67 -1.62
N ALA A 395 -41.43 24.83 -2.66
CA ALA A 395 -42.89 24.69 -2.58
C ALA A 395 -43.39 23.24 -2.61
N HIS A 396 -42.54 22.28 -3.01
CA HIS A 396 -42.84 20.86 -2.91
C HIS A 396 -42.42 20.29 -1.54
N TRP A 397 -41.38 20.89 -0.94
CA TRP A 397 -40.84 20.50 0.36
C TRP A 397 -41.76 20.86 1.54
N LEU A 398 -42.47 22.00 1.49
CA LEU A 398 -43.34 22.46 2.58
C LEU A 398 -44.72 21.78 2.64
N ARG A 399 -45.17 21.14 1.55
CA ARG A 399 -46.45 20.40 1.54
C ARG A 399 -46.34 18.95 2.05
N GLY A 400 -45.12 18.42 2.16
CA GLY A 400 -44.87 17.07 2.69
C GLY A 400 -44.70 16.99 4.21
N GLN A 401 -44.64 18.11 4.93
CA GLN A 401 -44.32 18.13 6.37
C GLN A 401 -45.53 18.10 7.32
N GLN A 402 -46.77 18.03 6.84
CA GLN A 402 -47.96 18.03 7.71
C GLN A 402 -48.67 16.67 7.88
N CYS A 403 -48.21 15.61 7.21
CA CYS A 403 -48.69 14.25 7.47
C CYS A 403 -47.50 13.36 7.74
N LEU A 404 -47.13 13.16 9.02
CA LEU A 404 -46.43 12.00 9.61
C LEU A 404 -45.78 12.36 10.97
N ALA A 405 -46.56 12.99 11.86
CA ALA A 405 -46.29 12.92 13.29
C ALA A 405 -47.16 11.78 13.86
N LYS A 406 -46.63 10.55 13.87
CA LYS A 406 -47.04 9.38 14.68
C LYS A 406 -46.62 8.07 13.98
N THR A 407 -45.36 7.67 14.12
CA THR A 407 -44.84 6.28 14.10
C THR A 407 -43.30 6.39 14.14
N GLY A 408 -42.71 6.23 15.32
CA GLY A 408 -41.33 6.59 15.61
C GLY A 408 -40.24 5.65 15.09
N LEU A 409 -40.17 5.39 13.78
CA LEU A 409 -38.97 4.84 13.12
C LEU A 409 -38.88 5.39 11.68
N PRO A 410 -37.75 5.96 11.21
CA PRO A 410 -37.76 6.65 9.92
C PRO A 410 -37.40 5.78 8.71
N VAL A 411 -38.29 5.83 7.71
CA VAL A 411 -38.21 5.23 6.37
C VAL A 411 -37.10 5.83 5.48
N TRP A 412 -36.45 6.92 5.87
CA TRP A 412 -35.38 7.57 5.09
C TRP A 412 -34.03 6.82 5.10
N MET A 413 -33.86 5.79 5.94
CA MET A 413 -32.60 5.06 6.07
C MET A 413 -32.28 4.13 4.89
N LEU A 414 -33.27 3.73 4.08
CA LEU A 414 -33.07 2.81 2.96
C LEU A 414 -32.85 3.52 1.61
N GLY A 415 -33.44 4.71 1.42
CA GLY A 415 -33.31 5.47 0.16
C GLY A 415 -31.95 6.14 0.00
N LEU A 416 -31.38 6.69 1.09
CA LEU A 416 -30.12 7.43 1.04
C LEU A 416 -28.89 6.57 0.69
N GLY A 417 -28.92 5.27 1.02
CA GLY A 417 -27.82 4.35 0.73
C GLY A 417 -27.68 4.00 -0.75
N VAL A 418 -28.80 3.82 -1.46
CA VAL A 418 -28.82 3.45 -2.89
C VAL A 418 -28.30 4.60 -3.76
N ASP A 419 -28.70 5.83 -3.44
CA ASP A 419 -28.25 7.02 -4.17
C ASP A 419 -26.76 7.32 -3.94
N GLN A 420 -26.26 7.08 -2.72
CA GLN A 420 -24.84 7.19 -2.41
C GLN A 420 -24.01 6.14 -3.18
N LEU A 421 -24.43 4.86 -3.17
CA LEU A 421 -23.77 3.79 -3.94
C LEU A 421 -23.77 4.09 -5.46
N ARG A 422 -24.85 4.68 -5.98
CA ARG A 422 -24.92 5.12 -7.38
C ARG A 422 -23.92 6.25 -7.66
N ALA A 423 -23.79 7.22 -6.76
CA ALA A 423 -22.82 8.31 -6.89
C ALA A 423 -21.38 7.79 -6.86
N ASP A 424 -21.07 6.86 -5.96
CA ASP A 424 -19.74 6.27 -5.82
C ASP A 424 -19.37 5.41 -7.04
N MET A 425 -20.31 4.62 -7.57
CA MET A 425 -20.15 3.90 -8.83
C MET A 425 -19.83 4.84 -10.00
N ASN A 426 -20.59 5.93 -10.12
CA ASN A 426 -20.40 6.90 -11.20
C ASN A 426 -19.05 7.63 -11.08
N ARG A 427 -18.61 7.94 -9.86
CA ARG A 427 -17.29 8.55 -9.60
C ARG A 427 -16.16 7.63 -9.99
N LEU A 428 -16.24 6.35 -9.59
CA LEU A 428 -15.25 5.35 -9.94
C LEU A 428 -15.17 5.15 -11.45
N LEU A 429 -16.31 5.02 -12.14
CA LEU A 429 -16.34 4.94 -13.60
C LEU A 429 -15.72 6.18 -14.24
N ALA A 430 -16.13 7.38 -13.83
CA ALA A 430 -15.60 8.63 -14.37
C ALA A 430 -14.07 8.72 -14.19
N MET A 431 -13.55 8.28 -13.05
CA MET A 431 -12.10 8.20 -12.79
C MET A 431 -11.41 7.25 -13.77
N LEU A 432 -11.96 6.04 -13.99
CA LEU A 432 -11.36 5.04 -14.89
C LEU A 432 -11.36 5.51 -16.35
N PHE A 433 -12.41 6.20 -16.80
CA PHE A 433 -12.44 6.82 -18.12
C PHE A 433 -11.47 8.00 -18.23
N HIS A 434 -11.42 8.88 -17.22
CA HIS A 434 -10.55 10.06 -17.22
C HIS A 434 -9.05 9.68 -17.22
N GLN A 435 -8.68 8.65 -16.45
CA GLN A 435 -7.31 8.10 -16.45
C GLN A 435 -6.99 7.28 -17.71
N GLY A 436 -8.00 7.06 -18.58
CA GLY A 436 -7.87 6.29 -19.80
C GLY A 436 -7.67 4.79 -19.57
N VAL A 437 -8.01 4.30 -18.38
CA VAL A 437 -7.97 2.88 -17.99
C VAL A 437 -9.04 2.11 -18.76
N LEU A 438 -10.25 2.69 -18.82
CA LEU A 438 -11.37 2.23 -19.64
C LEU A 438 -11.61 3.18 -20.83
N ASP A 439 -12.20 2.66 -21.89
CA ASP A 439 -12.68 3.43 -23.05
C ASP A 439 -14.13 3.11 -23.41
N GLU A 440 -14.64 3.77 -24.45
CA GLU A 440 -16.04 3.69 -24.91
C GLU A 440 -16.53 2.26 -25.14
N GLN A 441 -15.63 1.29 -25.38
CA GLN A 441 -16.05 -0.11 -25.54
C GLN A 441 -16.63 -0.69 -24.25
N PHE A 442 -16.15 -0.25 -23.09
CA PHE A 442 -16.73 -0.64 -21.81
C PHE A 442 -18.15 -0.07 -21.64
N LEU A 443 -18.40 1.15 -22.14
CA LEU A 443 -19.75 1.74 -22.13
C LEU A 443 -20.70 0.96 -23.04
N GLN A 444 -20.24 0.51 -24.20
CA GLN A 444 -21.02 -0.39 -25.08
C GLN A 444 -21.33 -1.72 -24.39
N LEU A 445 -20.36 -2.29 -23.65
CA LEU A 445 -20.59 -3.51 -22.88
C LEU A 445 -21.67 -3.30 -21.80
N GLN A 446 -21.69 -2.13 -21.15
CA GLN A 446 -22.74 -1.77 -20.20
C GLN A 446 -24.12 -1.57 -20.87
N GLN A 447 -24.17 -1.09 -22.11
CA GLN A 447 -25.42 -0.92 -22.86
C GLN A 447 -26.05 -2.26 -23.28
N LEU A 448 -25.25 -3.32 -23.40
CA LEU A 448 -25.73 -4.67 -23.67
C LEU A 448 -26.36 -5.34 -22.44
N GLN A 449 -26.16 -4.78 -21.24
CA GLN A 449 -26.77 -5.29 -20.03
C GLN A 449 -28.21 -4.79 -19.87
N ASP A 450 -29.14 -5.71 -19.70
CA ASP A 450 -30.57 -5.42 -19.52
C ASP A 450 -31.16 -6.16 -18.30
N GLU A 451 -32.48 -6.04 -18.10
CA GLU A 451 -33.18 -6.70 -17.00
C GLU A 451 -33.20 -8.23 -17.13
N SER A 452 -33.06 -8.76 -18.35
CA SER A 452 -33.01 -10.21 -18.61
C SER A 452 -31.63 -10.82 -18.28
N SER A 453 -30.58 -9.99 -18.29
CA SER A 453 -29.19 -10.38 -18.10
C SER A 453 -28.43 -9.43 -17.15
N PRO A 454 -28.87 -9.25 -15.89
CA PRO A 454 -28.39 -8.19 -15.00
C PRO A 454 -26.93 -8.32 -14.56
N ASN A 455 -26.30 -9.49 -14.79
CA ASN A 455 -24.89 -9.76 -14.45
C ASN A 455 -23.97 -9.83 -15.68
N PHE A 456 -24.49 -9.57 -16.88
CA PHE A 456 -23.78 -9.76 -18.15
C PHE A 456 -22.38 -9.14 -18.17
N VAL A 457 -22.25 -7.86 -17.77
CA VAL A 457 -20.95 -7.16 -17.76
C VAL A 457 -19.96 -7.84 -16.80
N SER A 458 -20.44 -8.25 -15.63
CA SER A 458 -19.59 -8.91 -14.63
C SER A 458 -19.12 -10.29 -15.08
N GLU A 459 -19.97 -11.06 -15.77
CA GLU A 459 -19.61 -12.36 -16.34
C GLU A 459 -18.57 -12.21 -17.45
N VAL A 460 -18.79 -11.29 -18.39
CA VAL A 460 -17.84 -11.02 -19.48
C VAL A 460 -16.48 -10.58 -18.94
N VAL A 461 -16.46 -9.71 -17.94
CA VAL A 461 -15.22 -9.24 -17.32
C VAL A 461 -14.53 -10.36 -16.51
N ASN A 462 -15.28 -11.22 -15.82
CA ASN A 462 -14.70 -12.37 -15.12
C ASN A 462 -14.05 -13.37 -16.09
N ILE A 463 -14.70 -13.65 -17.23
CA ILE A 463 -14.13 -14.47 -18.31
C ILE A 463 -12.82 -13.82 -18.82
N TYR A 464 -12.83 -12.51 -19.06
CA TYR A 464 -11.64 -11.77 -19.46
C TYR A 464 -10.49 -11.95 -18.45
N PHE A 465 -10.74 -11.83 -17.14
CA PHE A 465 -9.69 -11.99 -16.14
C PHE A 465 -9.14 -13.42 -16.09
N HIS A 466 -10.00 -14.43 -16.18
CA HIS A 466 -9.57 -15.83 -16.21
C HIS A 466 -8.62 -16.11 -17.38
N GLU A 467 -9.00 -15.69 -18.59
CA GLU A 467 -8.17 -15.87 -19.80
C GLU A 467 -6.89 -15.04 -19.73
N SER A 468 -6.96 -13.81 -19.21
CA SER A 468 -5.80 -12.92 -19.08
C SER A 468 -4.73 -13.49 -18.14
N GLU A 469 -5.10 -14.12 -17.03
CA GLU A 469 -4.14 -14.77 -16.13
C GLU A 469 -3.40 -15.93 -16.81
N LYS A 470 -4.11 -16.70 -17.64
CA LYS A 470 -3.50 -17.78 -18.44
C LYS A 470 -2.49 -17.21 -19.43
N LEU A 471 -2.84 -16.11 -20.11
CA LEU A 471 -1.94 -15.42 -21.04
C LEU A 471 -0.71 -14.84 -20.33
N LEU A 472 -0.88 -14.19 -19.18
CA LEU A 472 0.23 -13.67 -18.38
C LEU A 472 1.20 -14.76 -17.92
N ARG A 473 0.67 -15.90 -17.43
CA ARG A 473 1.50 -17.06 -17.04
C ARG A 473 2.32 -17.58 -18.22
N ASN A 474 1.71 -17.70 -19.40
CA ASN A 474 2.39 -18.14 -20.61
C ASN A 474 3.48 -17.15 -21.06
N LEU A 475 3.19 -15.85 -21.06
CA LEU A 475 4.15 -14.80 -21.40
C LEU A 475 5.34 -14.79 -20.44
N ARG A 476 5.08 -14.94 -19.14
CA ARG A 476 6.13 -15.06 -18.12
C ARG A 476 7.01 -16.27 -18.36
N GLY A 477 6.40 -17.44 -18.60
CA GLY A 477 7.14 -18.67 -18.90
C GLY A 477 8.11 -18.52 -20.08
N LEU A 478 7.65 -17.90 -21.18
CA LEU A 478 8.47 -17.67 -22.38
C LEU A 478 9.65 -16.70 -22.15
N LEU A 479 9.52 -15.78 -21.19
CA LEU A 479 10.56 -14.80 -20.87
C LEU A 479 11.54 -15.27 -19.79
N MET A 480 11.17 -16.26 -18.98
CA MET A 480 12.07 -16.84 -17.97
C MET A 480 12.99 -17.92 -18.55
N ASP A 481 12.64 -18.52 -19.68
CA ASP A 481 13.53 -19.44 -20.41
C ASP A 481 14.77 -18.68 -20.90
N ARG A 482 15.96 -19.15 -20.49
CA ARG A 482 17.24 -18.46 -20.74
C ARG A 482 17.83 -18.77 -22.11
N GLU A 483 17.44 -19.87 -22.75
CA GLU A 483 18.10 -20.32 -23.98
C GLU A 483 17.31 -19.97 -25.26
N PHE A 484 15.98 -19.94 -25.24
CA PHE A 484 15.17 -19.57 -26.42
C PHE A 484 13.83 -18.91 -26.02
N SER A 485 13.73 -17.58 -26.08
CA SER A 485 12.42 -16.91 -26.03
C SER A 485 11.77 -17.00 -27.41
N ASP A 486 10.72 -17.81 -27.54
CA ASP A 486 9.92 -17.88 -28.78
C ASP A 486 9.08 -16.59 -28.94
N TYR A 487 9.70 -15.57 -29.54
CA TYR A 487 9.10 -14.28 -29.82
C TYR A 487 7.86 -14.38 -30.71
N LYS A 488 7.77 -15.42 -31.56
CA LYS A 488 6.60 -15.66 -32.41
C LYS A 488 5.41 -16.13 -31.58
N LYS A 489 5.61 -17.09 -30.68
CA LYS A 489 4.59 -17.55 -29.74
C LYS A 489 4.18 -16.46 -28.74
N MET A 490 5.14 -15.64 -28.30
CA MET A 490 4.86 -14.45 -27.49
C MET A 490 3.96 -13.46 -28.24
N GLY A 491 4.25 -13.18 -29.51
CA GLY A 491 3.40 -12.35 -30.36
C GLY A 491 1.95 -12.87 -30.47
N THR A 492 1.76 -14.19 -30.57
CA THR A 492 0.43 -14.82 -30.58
C THR A 492 -0.34 -14.56 -29.28
N HIS A 493 0.29 -14.77 -28.12
CA HIS A 493 -0.33 -14.50 -26.82
C HIS A 493 -0.63 -13.01 -26.62
N LEU A 494 0.25 -12.12 -27.07
CA LEU A 494 0.01 -10.67 -27.03
C LEU A 494 -1.15 -10.25 -27.93
N ASN A 495 -1.30 -10.84 -29.10
CA ASN A 495 -2.44 -10.58 -29.99
C ASN A 495 -3.77 -11.02 -29.36
N GLN A 496 -3.78 -12.20 -28.73
CA GLN A 496 -4.95 -12.68 -27.98
C GLN A 496 -5.30 -11.72 -26.84
N PHE A 497 -4.30 -11.28 -26.08
CA PHE A 497 -4.50 -10.37 -24.96
C PHE A 497 -4.96 -8.98 -25.41
N MET A 498 -4.41 -8.46 -26.51
CA MET A 498 -4.88 -7.20 -27.11
C MET A 498 -6.34 -7.30 -27.55
N GLY A 499 -6.72 -8.40 -28.18
CA GLY A 499 -8.09 -8.65 -28.62
C GLY A 499 -9.07 -8.67 -27.45
N SER A 500 -8.78 -9.48 -26.42
CA SER A 500 -9.62 -9.60 -25.22
C SER A 500 -9.68 -8.29 -24.41
N SER A 501 -8.56 -7.57 -24.32
CA SER A 501 -8.52 -6.25 -23.65
C SER A 501 -9.35 -5.22 -24.42
N SER A 502 -9.31 -5.28 -25.75
CA SER A 502 -10.11 -4.38 -26.59
C SER A 502 -11.59 -4.66 -26.42
N SER A 503 -12.03 -5.92 -26.36
CA SER A 503 -13.46 -6.26 -26.24
C SER A 503 -14.12 -5.79 -24.96
N ILE A 504 -13.36 -5.61 -23.88
CA ILE A 504 -13.86 -5.05 -22.61
C ILE A 504 -13.51 -3.55 -22.42
N GLY A 505 -12.83 -2.92 -23.37
CA GLY A 505 -12.41 -1.52 -23.27
C GLY A 505 -11.23 -1.25 -22.33
N ALA A 506 -10.40 -2.25 -22.03
CA ALA A 506 -9.19 -2.12 -21.21
C ALA A 506 -8.04 -1.43 -21.98
N LYS A 507 -8.16 -0.11 -22.18
CA LYS A 507 -7.32 0.68 -23.07
C LYS A 507 -5.83 0.70 -22.68
N ARG A 508 -5.50 0.87 -21.38
CA ARG A 508 -4.09 0.90 -20.93
C ARG A 508 -3.40 -0.43 -21.17
N ILE A 509 -4.03 -1.54 -20.78
CA ILE A 509 -3.52 -2.90 -20.99
C ILE A 509 -3.28 -3.13 -22.48
N ARG A 510 -4.26 -2.82 -23.34
CA ARG A 510 -4.11 -2.92 -24.79
C ARG A 510 -2.90 -2.13 -25.31
N ASN A 511 -2.73 -0.88 -24.86
CA ASN A 511 -1.61 -0.04 -25.29
C ASN A 511 -0.25 -0.61 -24.83
N VAL A 512 -0.18 -1.18 -23.63
CA VAL A 512 1.01 -1.86 -23.13
C VAL A 512 1.31 -3.10 -23.97
N CYS A 513 0.30 -3.91 -24.31
CA CYS A 513 0.48 -5.06 -25.20
C CYS A 513 0.98 -4.67 -26.60
N VAL A 514 0.55 -3.51 -27.14
CA VAL A 514 1.09 -2.99 -28.41
C VAL A 514 2.58 -2.66 -28.28
N ALA A 515 2.97 -1.97 -27.20
CA ALA A 515 4.38 -1.65 -26.94
C ALA A 515 5.22 -2.92 -26.70
N PHE A 516 4.66 -3.90 -25.99
CA PHE A 516 5.27 -5.21 -25.76
C PHE A 516 5.47 -5.94 -27.09
N ARG A 517 4.44 -5.98 -27.95
CA ARG A 517 4.56 -6.62 -29.26
C ARG A 517 5.65 -6.00 -30.11
N ALA A 518 5.76 -4.67 -30.13
CA ALA A 518 6.86 -3.99 -30.83
C ALA A 518 8.23 -4.41 -30.27
N ALA A 519 8.38 -4.50 -28.95
CA ALA A 519 9.61 -4.99 -28.33
C ALA A 519 9.92 -6.45 -28.68
N SER A 520 8.88 -7.28 -28.79
CA SER A 520 8.97 -8.68 -29.21
C SER A 520 9.43 -8.82 -30.66
N GLU A 521 8.89 -8.01 -31.57
CA GLU A 521 9.25 -8.00 -33.00
C GLU A 521 10.71 -7.55 -33.23
N HIS A 522 11.24 -6.71 -32.34
CA HIS A 522 12.64 -6.28 -32.34
C HIS A 522 13.59 -7.20 -31.56
N ASN A 523 13.12 -8.37 -31.09
CA ASN A 523 13.90 -9.31 -30.25
C ASN A 523 14.54 -8.64 -29.02
N ASN A 524 13.91 -7.59 -28.49
CA ASN A 524 14.43 -6.80 -27.38
C ASN A 524 13.98 -7.40 -26.05
N ARG A 525 14.75 -8.38 -25.53
CA ARG A 525 14.44 -9.09 -24.26
C ARG A 525 14.26 -8.14 -23.08
N ALA A 526 15.14 -7.16 -22.91
CA ALA A 526 15.05 -6.19 -21.81
C ALA A 526 13.80 -5.30 -21.92
N GLY A 527 13.42 -4.92 -23.15
CA GLY A 527 12.16 -4.24 -23.42
C GLY A 527 10.95 -5.10 -23.11
N CYS A 528 10.98 -6.38 -23.48
CA CYS A 528 9.92 -7.35 -23.19
C CYS A 528 9.72 -7.58 -21.69
N LEU A 529 10.79 -7.69 -20.91
CA LEU A 529 10.71 -7.82 -19.44
C LEU A 529 10.07 -6.60 -18.78
N ARG A 530 10.48 -5.38 -19.16
CA ARG A 530 9.86 -4.15 -18.66
C ARG A 530 8.39 -4.04 -19.09
N ALA A 531 8.07 -4.44 -20.32
CA ALA A 531 6.72 -4.42 -20.82
C ALA A 531 5.83 -5.45 -20.12
N LEU A 532 6.35 -6.63 -19.77
CA LEU A 532 5.66 -7.64 -18.98
C LEU A 532 5.36 -7.12 -17.57
N GLU A 533 6.35 -6.51 -16.90
CA GLU A 533 6.16 -5.92 -15.57
C GLU A 533 5.09 -4.82 -15.57
N LEU A 534 5.14 -3.93 -16.57
CA LEU A 534 4.11 -2.90 -16.74
C LEU A 534 2.74 -3.50 -17.08
N LEU A 535 2.70 -4.57 -17.88
CA LEU A 535 1.46 -5.26 -18.23
C LEU A 535 0.81 -5.91 -17.01
N GLU A 536 1.60 -6.57 -16.15
CA GLU A 536 1.14 -7.15 -14.89
C GLU A 536 0.62 -6.07 -13.93
N HIS A 537 1.31 -4.93 -13.86
CA HIS A 537 0.87 -3.78 -13.08
C HIS A 537 -0.49 -3.23 -13.55
N GLU A 538 -0.63 -2.91 -14.85
CA GLU A 538 -1.88 -2.39 -15.41
C GLU A 538 -3.04 -3.41 -15.32
N TYR A 539 -2.73 -4.70 -15.46
CA TYR A 539 -3.68 -5.79 -15.26
C TYR A 539 -4.21 -5.83 -13.82
N CYS A 540 -3.32 -5.85 -12.82
CA CYS A 540 -3.72 -5.85 -11.41
C CYS A 540 -4.51 -4.59 -11.06
N TYR A 541 -4.08 -3.42 -11.56
CA TYR A 541 -4.79 -2.17 -11.35
C TYR A 541 -6.23 -2.24 -11.88
N LEU A 542 -6.42 -2.65 -13.14
CA LEU A 542 -7.75 -2.80 -13.73
C LEU A 542 -8.60 -3.84 -12.98
N LYS A 543 -8.02 -4.98 -12.63
CA LYS A 543 -8.71 -6.07 -11.92
C LYS A 543 -9.28 -5.59 -10.60
N ASN A 544 -8.48 -4.88 -9.81
CA ASN A 544 -8.90 -4.35 -8.53
C ASN A 544 -10.04 -3.32 -8.69
N LYS A 545 -9.92 -2.41 -9.67
CA LYS A 545 -10.92 -1.36 -9.89
C LYS A 545 -12.25 -1.85 -10.47
N LEU A 546 -12.23 -2.84 -11.38
CA LEU A 546 -13.47 -3.46 -11.87
C LEU A 546 -14.12 -4.36 -10.80
N HIS A 547 -13.33 -5.00 -9.94
CA HIS A 547 -13.89 -5.72 -8.80
C HIS A 547 -14.60 -4.78 -7.82
N GLU A 548 -13.98 -3.63 -7.52
CA GLU A 548 -14.59 -2.56 -6.72
C GLU A 548 -15.92 -2.07 -7.34
N LEU A 549 -15.93 -1.85 -8.65
CA LEU A 549 -17.14 -1.46 -9.39
C LEU A 549 -18.28 -2.48 -9.25
N PHE A 550 -17.99 -3.77 -9.43
CA PHE A 550 -19.01 -4.82 -9.34
C PHE A 550 -19.50 -5.04 -7.91
N GLN A 551 -18.64 -4.85 -6.91
CA GLN A 551 -19.07 -4.89 -5.51
C GLN A 551 -20.06 -3.76 -5.19
N ILE A 552 -19.78 -2.53 -5.64
CA ILE A 552 -20.70 -1.40 -5.47
C ILE A 552 -22.03 -1.69 -6.18
N GLN A 553 -21.97 -2.24 -7.40
CA GLN A 553 -23.17 -2.62 -8.16
C GLN A 553 -24.01 -3.69 -7.44
N GLN A 554 -23.38 -4.73 -6.89
CA GLN A 554 -24.06 -5.79 -6.17
C GLN A 554 -24.71 -5.26 -4.88
N GLN A 555 -24.01 -4.41 -4.13
CA GLN A 555 -24.55 -3.76 -2.94
C GLN A 555 -25.76 -2.87 -3.27
N ARG A 556 -25.71 -2.16 -4.40
CA ARG A 556 -26.82 -1.34 -4.88
C ARG A 556 -28.06 -2.19 -5.20
N VAL A 557 -27.87 -3.33 -5.87
CA VAL A 557 -28.97 -4.27 -6.18
C VAL A 557 -29.56 -4.87 -4.91
N LEU A 558 -28.73 -5.30 -3.96
CA LEU A 558 -29.18 -5.83 -2.67
C LEU A 558 -29.96 -4.78 -1.87
N ALA A 559 -29.47 -3.54 -1.82
CA ALA A 559 -30.16 -2.44 -1.14
C ALA A 559 -31.49 -2.05 -1.83
N ALA A 560 -31.59 -2.21 -3.15
CA ALA A 560 -32.82 -1.98 -3.90
C ALA A 560 -33.86 -3.12 -3.73
N GLY A 561 -33.40 -4.35 -3.47
CA GLY A 561 -34.24 -5.55 -3.32
C GLY A 561 -34.98 -5.69 -1.99
N VAL A 562 -34.71 -4.86 -0.98
CA VAL A 562 -35.38 -4.87 0.35
C VAL A 562 -36.74 -4.14 0.32
N ARG A 563 -37.42 -4.09 -0.83
CA ARG A 563 -38.84 -3.67 -0.90
C ARG A 563 -39.73 -4.87 -0.60
N TYR A 564 -40.63 -4.71 0.37
CA TYR A 564 -41.56 -5.72 0.90
C TYR A 564 -42.16 -6.67 -0.15
N PRO A 565 -42.37 -7.96 0.17
CA PRO A 565 -43.32 -8.78 -0.57
C PRO A 565 -44.70 -8.17 -0.42
N MET A 566 -45.35 -7.87 -1.55
CA MET A 566 -46.77 -7.54 -1.59
C MET A 566 -47.53 -8.74 -1.01
N GLN A 567 -48.10 -8.58 0.18
CA GLN A 567 -49.16 -9.46 0.65
C GLN A 567 -50.38 -9.20 -0.26
N ASN A 568 -50.56 -10.10 -1.23
CA ASN A 568 -51.88 -10.38 -1.78
C ASN A 568 -52.70 -11.04 -0.65
N ASN A 569 -53.67 -10.29 -0.12
CA ASN A 569 -55.05 -10.73 0.13
C ASN A 569 -55.87 -9.58 0.71
#